data_AF-A0A954LJ26-F1
#
_entry.id   AF-A0A954LJ26-F1
#
_cell.length_a   1.000
_cell.length_b   1.000
_cell.length_c   1.000
_cell.angle_alpha   90.00
_cell.angle_beta   90.00
_cell.angle_gamma   90.00
#
_symmetry.space_group_name_H-M   'P 1'
#
loop_
_entity.id
_entity.type
_entity.pdbx_description
1 polymer ?
#
loop_
_entity_poly.entity_id
_entity_poly.type
_entity_poly.pdbx_seq_one_letter_code
_entity_poly.pdbx_strand_id
1 'polypeptide(L)'
;LVGEKSSWEADGKGPVTEQLITQEEFQQLFKLDDWNDVVIIAKGNHIQHYMNGRLVLDFTDAVPEQALLNGKLALQLHAGKPMWVEFKDIRLKELK
;
A
#
# COMPACT_ATOMS: atom_id res chain seq x y z
N LEU A 1 -5.32 -1.09 -11.41
CA LEU A 1 -5.14 0.30 -10.94
C LEU A 1 -3.93 0.29 -10.02
N VAL A 2 -2.87 0.97 -10.42
CA VAL A 2 -1.63 1.11 -9.64
C VAL A 2 -1.35 2.59 -9.51
N GLY A 3 -0.73 3.02 -8.41
CA GLY A 3 -0.21 4.38 -8.34
C GLY A 3 -1.25 5.46 -8.11
N GLU A 4 -2.12 5.32 -7.12
CA GLU A 4 -3.14 6.35 -6.84
C GLU A 4 -2.85 7.08 -5.54
N LYS A 5 -2.99 8.41 -5.58
CA LYS A 5 -3.27 9.21 -4.39
C LYS A 5 -4.77 9.39 -4.25
N SER A 6 -5.35 8.95 -3.14
CA SER A 6 -6.81 8.97 -2.96
C SER A 6 -7.22 9.10 -1.50
N SER A 7 -8.50 9.35 -1.29
CA SER A 7 -9.10 9.37 0.04
C SER A 7 -10.39 8.57 0.10
N TRP A 8 -10.78 8.14 1.30
CA TRP A 8 -12.18 7.85 1.60
C TRP A 8 -12.85 9.09 2.14
N GLU A 9 -14.04 9.36 1.64
CA GLU A 9 -14.92 10.47 2.03
C GLU A 9 -16.22 9.90 2.60
N ALA A 10 -17.08 10.74 3.16
CA ALA A 10 -18.29 10.30 3.86
C ALA A 10 -19.26 9.46 2.99
N ASP A 11 -19.20 9.59 1.67
CA ASP A 11 -20.00 8.87 0.68
C ASP A 11 -19.29 7.66 0.04
N GLY A 12 -18.06 7.34 0.48
CA GLY A 12 -17.31 6.16 0.05
C GLY A 12 -15.93 6.48 -0.54
N LYS A 13 -15.57 5.83 -1.66
CA LYS A 13 -14.27 6.08 -2.31
C LYS A 13 -14.27 7.48 -2.92
N GLY A 14 -13.47 8.38 -2.33
CA GLY A 14 -13.20 9.70 -2.87
C GLY A 14 -12.43 9.65 -4.20
N PRO A 15 -12.28 10.80 -4.87
CA PRO A 15 -11.62 10.85 -6.16
C PRO A 15 -10.13 10.48 -6.05
N VAL A 16 -9.60 9.90 -7.12
CA VAL A 16 -8.15 9.86 -7.32
C VAL A 16 -7.70 11.29 -7.56
N THR A 17 -6.84 11.80 -6.68
CA THR A 17 -6.35 13.18 -6.73
C THR A 17 -5.05 13.31 -7.54
N GLU A 18 -4.30 12.21 -7.64
CA GLU A 18 -3.03 12.17 -8.37
C GLU A 18 -2.72 10.75 -8.83
N GLN A 19 -2.10 10.64 -10.02
CA GLN A 19 -1.49 9.39 -10.48
C GLN A 19 0.01 9.42 -10.12
N LEU A 20 0.41 8.56 -9.18
CA LEU A 20 1.77 8.47 -8.63
C LEU A 20 2.74 7.71 -9.54
N ILE A 21 2.23 6.73 -10.27
CA ILE A 21 3.01 5.87 -11.19
C ILE A 21 2.09 5.30 -12.28
N THR A 22 2.59 5.15 -13.51
CA THR A 22 1.83 4.48 -14.57
C THR A 22 1.91 2.96 -14.44
N GLN A 23 1.05 2.25 -15.19
CA GLN A 23 1.10 0.80 -15.23
C GLN A 23 2.42 0.28 -15.79
N GLU A 24 2.96 0.95 -16.81
CA GLU A 24 4.23 0.61 -17.47
C GLU A 24 5.40 0.85 -16.52
N GLU A 25 5.43 1.99 -15.84
CA GLU A 25 6.46 2.29 -14.83
C GLU A 25 6.42 1.27 -13.68
N PHE A 26 5.23 0.87 -13.23
CA PHE A 26 5.09 -0.15 -12.18
C PHE A 26 5.61 -1.52 -12.62
N GLN A 27 5.36 -1.91 -13.87
CA GLN A 27 5.89 -3.16 -14.42
C GLN A 27 7.43 -3.18 -14.49
N GLN A 28 8.06 -2.02 -14.71
CA GLN A 28 9.52 -1.89 -14.68
C GLN A 28 10.07 -1.84 -13.25
N LEU A 29 9.30 -1.26 -12.33
CA LEU A 29 9.66 -1.15 -10.92
C LEU A 29 9.59 -2.49 -10.20
N PHE A 30 8.55 -3.29 -10.45
CA PHE A 30 8.31 -4.57 -9.80
C PHE A 30 9.23 -5.65 -10.37
N LYS A 31 9.89 -6.39 -9.48
CA LYS A 31 10.79 -7.48 -9.85
C LYS A 31 10.09 -8.81 -9.63
N LEU A 32 9.69 -9.47 -10.71
CA LEU A 32 9.17 -10.83 -10.65
C LEU A 32 10.32 -11.81 -10.35
N ASP A 33 10.08 -12.78 -9.47
CA ASP A 33 11.05 -13.81 -9.05
C ASP A 33 12.35 -13.26 -8.42
N ASP A 34 12.30 -12.04 -7.88
CA ASP A 34 13.39 -11.42 -7.12
C ASP A 34 12.82 -10.60 -5.95
N TRP A 35 13.71 -10.11 -5.09
CA TRP A 35 13.34 -9.35 -3.90
C TRP A 35 12.88 -7.93 -4.26
N ASN A 36 11.69 -7.58 -3.74
CA ASN A 36 11.19 -6.21 -3.74
C ASN A 36 11.27 -5.65 -2.32
N ASP A 37 11.81 -4.44 -2.19
CA ASP A 37 11.79 -3.70 -0.94
C ASP A 37 10.44 -3.01 -0.78
N VAL A 38 9.75 -3.28 0.34
CA VAL A 38 8.45 -2.69 0.66
C VAL A 38 8.56 -1.90 1.95
N VAL A 39 8.09 -0.66 1.91
CA VAL A 39 7.93 0.18 3.10
C VAL A 39 6.49 0.67 3.16
N ILE A 40 5.82 0.41 4.27
CA ILE A 40 4.49 0.93 4.55
C ILE A 40 4.60 1.86 5.76
N ILE A 41 4.13 3.09 5.59
CA ILE A 41 4.07 4.10 6.65
C ILE A 41 2.59 4.37 6.92
N ALA A 42 2.10 3.90 8.06
CA ALA A 42 0.74 4.17 8.52
C ALA A 42 0.80 5.17 9.70
N LYS A 43 0.48 6.43 9.43
CA LYS A 43 0.49 7.51 10.43
C LYS A 43 -0.93 8.07 10.62
N GLY A 44 -1.59 7.62 11.68
CA GLY A 44 -2.99 7.96 11.92
C GLY A 44 -3.86 7.41 10.79
N ASN A 45 -4.62 8.28 10.14
CA ASN A 45 -5.47 7.93 8.99
C ASN A 45 -4.77 8.04 7.63
N HIS A 46 -3.47 8.38 7.60
CA HIS A 46 -2.69 8.52 6.37
C HIS A 46 -1.77 7.31 6.19
N ILE A 47 -1.87 6.64 5.04
CA ILE A 47 -1.15 5.42 4.70
C ILE A 47 -0.38 5.65 3.40
N GLN A 48 0.92 5.42 3.45
CA GLN A 48 1.79 5.45 2.28
C GLN A 48 2.45 4.09 2.07
N HIS A 49 2.50 3.65 0.82
CA HIS A 49 3.15 2.40 0.42
C HIS A 49 4.21 2.72 -0.64
N TYR A 50 5.44 2.32 -0.34
CA TYR A 50 6.59 2.41 -1.21
C TYR A 50 7.01 1.03 -1.67
N MET A 51 7.33 0.92 -2.95
CA MET A 51 7.91 -0.27 -3.56
C MET A 51 9.23 0.12 -4.21
N ASN A 52 10.32 -0.59 -3.86
CA ASN A 52 11.67 -0.33 -4.36
C ASN A 52 12.06 1.17 -4.30
N GLY A 53 11.66 1.85 -3.22
CA GLY A 53 11.92 3.27 -2.98
C GLY A 53 10.98 4.26 -3.67
N ARG A 54 10.08 3.81 -4.56
CA ARG A 54 9.09 4.67 -5.23
C ARG A 54 7.76 4.63 -4.49
N LEU A 55 7.16 5.79 -4.24
CA LEU A 55 5.80 5.90 -3.69
C LEU A 55 4.80 5.37 -4.73
N VAL A 56 4.02 4.35 -4.36
CA VAL A 56 3.05 3.69 -5.26
C VAL A 56 1.60 3.77 -4.76
N LEU A 57 1.38 4.19 -3.51
CA LEU A 57 0.06 4.51 -2.97
C LEU A 57 0.20 5.54 -1.85
N ASP A 58 -0.69 6.53 -1.87
CA ASP A 58 -0.83 7.57 -0.84
C ASP A 58 -2.31 7.74 -0.54
N PHE A 59 -2.75 7.26 0.62
CA PHE A 59 -4.16 7.11 0.95
C PHE A 59 -4.50 7.80 2.26
N THR A 60 -5.60 8.54 2.28
CA THR A 60 -6.14 9.15 3.52
C THR A 60 -7.55 8.66 3.80
N ASP A 61 -7.78 8.06 4.96
CA ASP A 61 -9.13 7.77 5.44
C ASP A 61 -9.73 9.04 6.07
N ALA A 62 -10.42 9.87 5.28
CA ALA A 62 -10.84 11.20 5.68
C ALA A 62 -12.13 11.23 6.51
N VAL A 63 -12.67 10.06 6.89
CA VAL A 63 -13.87 9.92 7.72
C VAL A 63 -13.46 9.46 9.14
N PRO A 64 -13.19 10.39 10.07
CA PRO A 64 -12.51 10.05 11.33
C PRO A 64 -13.26 9.01 12.17
N GLU A 65 -14.60 9.05 12.19
CA GLU A 65 -15.43 8.10 12.93
C GLU A 65 -15.44 6.68 12.35
N GLN A 66 -15.04 6.51 11.08
CA GLN A 66 -14.98 5.20 10.41
C GLN A 66 -13.53 4.71 10.25
N ALA A 67 -12.55 5.60 10.47
CA ALA A 67 -11.15 5.30 10.23
C ALA A 67 -10.64 4.15 11.11
N LEU A 68 -10.07 3.14 10.46
CA LEU A 68 -9.48 1.98 11.14
C LEU A 68 -8.05 2.29 11.58
N LEU A 69 -7.92 2.88 12.77
CA LEU A 69 -6.63 3.37 13.29
C LEU A 69 -5.75 2.28 13.94
N ASN A 70 -6.29 1.08 14.16
CA ASN A 70 -5.53 -0.05 14.69
C ASN A 70 -6.01 -1.36 14.08
N GLY A 71 -5.15 -2.38 14.11
CA GLY A 71 -5.45 -3.67 13.52
C GLY A 71 -4.31 -4.67 13.67
N LYS A 72 -4.42 -5.76 12.91
CA LYS A 72 -3.38 -6.79 12.81
C LYS A 72 -2.59 -6.59 11.53
N LEU A 73 -1.28 -6.78 11.60
CA LEU A 73 -0.44 -6.96 10.44
C LEU A 73 -0.43 -8.44 10.07
N ALA A 74 -0.69 -8.73 8.80
CA ALA A 74 -0.72 -10.07 8.27
C ALA A 74 -0.11 -10.08 6.86
N LEU A 75 0.48 -11.21 6.49
CA LEU A 75 0.97 -11.47 5.15
C LEU A 75 -0.09 -12.29 4.41
N GLN A 76 -0.56 -11.78 3.28
CA GLN A 76 -1.56 -12.47 2.46
C GLN A 76 -0.87 -13.21 1.31
N LEU A 77 -1.22 -14.48 1.14
CA LEU A 77 -1.07 -15.21 -0.12
C LEU A 77 -2.45 -15.33 -0.76
N HIS A 78 -2.59 -14.83 -1.99
CA HIS A 78 -3.87 -14.86 -2.69
C HIS A 78 -4.29 -16.30 -3.01
N ALA A 79 -5.57 -16.62 -2.88
CA ALA A 79 -6.09 -17.93 -3.25
C ALA A 79 -6.20 -18.05 -4.78
N GLY A 80 -5.84 -19.20 -5.36
CA GLY A 80 -5.95 -19.40 -6.80
C GLY A 80 -5.06 -20.52 -7.32
N LYS A 81 -4.43 -20.28 -8.48
CA LYS A 81 -3.43 -21.19 -9.05
C LYS A 81 -2.29 -21.41 -8.05
N PRO A 82 -1.64 -22.60 -8.06
CA PRO A 82 -0.47 -22.85 -7.22
C PRO A 82 0.54 -21.71 -7.34
N MET A 83 0.89 -21.13 -6.20
CA MET A 83 1.84 -20.04 -6.07
C MET A 83 2.51 -20.09 -4.71
N TRP A 84 3.66 -19.45 -4.62
CA TRP A 84 4.39 -19.27 -3.38
C TRP A 84 4.91 -17.82 -3.33
N VAL A 85 5.25 -17.39 -2.13
CA VAL A 85 5.85 -16.08 -1.85
C VAL A 85 6.82 -16.26 -0.69
N GLU A 86 7.95 -15.58 -0.75
CA GLU A 86 8.91 -15.51 0.33
C GLU A 86 8.94 -14.11 0.92
N PHE A 87 9.13 -14.04 2.23
CA PHE A 87 9.29 -12.79 2.96
C PHE A 87 10.53 -12.89 3.84
N LYS A 88 11.31 -11.81 3.90
CA LYS A 88 12.48 -11.68 4.79
C LYS A 88 12.57 -10.26 5.33
N ASP A 89 13.39 -10.08 6.36
CA ASP A 89 13.70 -8.76 6.94
C ASP A 89 12.48 -7.93 7.40
N ILE A 90 11.41 -8.59 7.84
CA ILE A 90 10.21 -7.93 8.34
C ILE A 90 10.51 -7.24 9.68
N ARG A 91 10.38 -5.91 9.70
CA ARG A 91 10.62 -5.07 10.86
C ARG A 91 9.41 -4.18 11.09
N LEU A 92 9.07 -3.95 12.36
CA LEU A 92 7.99 -3.06 12.77
C LEU A 92 8.53 -1.98 13.68
N LYS A 93 8.10 -0.74 13.45
CA LYS A 93 8.37 0.39 14.32
C LYS A 93 7.08 1.16 14.55
N GLU A 94 6.72 1.32 15.82
CA GLU A 94 5.63 2.22 16.21
C GLU A 94 6.04 3.68 15.97
N LEU A 95 5.14 4.44 15.36
CA LEU A 95 5.34 5.87 15.09
C LEU A 95 4.86 6.68 16.31
N LYS A 96 5.52 7.82 16.55
CA LYS A 96 5.14 8.78 17.60
C LYS A 96 4.11 9.77 17.10
#